data_AF-A0A345DLF0-F1
#
_entry.id   AF-A0A345DLF0-F1
#
_cell.length_a   1.000
_cell.length_b   1.000
_cell.length_c   1.000
_cell.angle_alpha   90.00
_cell.angle_beta   90.00
_cell.angle_gamma   90.00
#
_symmetry.space_group_name_H-M   'P 1'
#
loop_
_entity.id
_entity.type
_entity.pdbx_description
1 polymer ?
#
loop_
_entity_poly.entity_id
_entity_poly.type
_entity_poly.pdbx_seq_one_letter_code
_entity_poly.pdbx_strand_id
1 'polypeptide(L)'
;MALKNVKYVLINEDNEPIKNEDGSLDIKTAEVEEFNASNLENSNQQINELQTKNTELTSQIEQQTIQLKQIEVIDFINSLTDNEEFKNVLLKSYDINDDIEVIKTQLQSVYDELIKVQTVNTGGVPKTEEQKNNILDIDNVFNK
;
A
#
# COMPACT_ATOMS: atom_id res chain seq x y z
N MET A 1 -12.37 -41.54 -40.02
CA MET A 1 -13.37 -40.48 -40.23
C MET A 1 -14.73 -41.15 -40.21
N ALA A 2 -15.57 -40.84 -39.22
CA ALA A 2 -16.95 -41.30 -39.22
C ALA A 2 -17.80 -40.17 -39.81
N LEU A 3 -18.44 -40.43 -40.95
CA LEU A 3 -19.40 -39.52 -41.54
C LEU A 3 -20.74 -39.81 -40.87
N LYS A 4 -21.34 -38.81 -40.23
CA LYS A 4 -22.69 -38.96 -39.68
C LYS A 4 -23.67 -38.55 -40.76
N ASN A 5 -24.42 -39.52 -41.28
CA ASN A 5 -25.49 -39.28 -42.22
C ASN A 5 -26.65 -38.61 -41.49
N VAL A 6 -26.85 -37.32 -41.73
CA VAL A 6 -28.00 -36.57 -41.21
C VAL A 6 -29.07 -36.53 -42.30
N LYS A 7 -30.27 -37.01 -41.96
CA LYS A 7 -31.46 -36.96 -42.82
C LYS A 7 -32.21 -35.66 -42.55
N TYR A 8 -32.54 -34.93 -43.58
CA TYR A 8 -33.38 -33.73 -43.50
C TYR A 8 -34.53 -33.82 -44.52
N VAL A 9 -35.68 -33.28 -44.13
CA VAL A 9 -36.88 -33.17 -44.96
C VAL A 9 -36.82 -31.84 -45.68
N LEU A 10 -37.02 -31.84 -46.99
CA LEU A 10 -37.12 -30.60 -47.75
C LEU A 10 -38.47 -29.94 -47.48
N ILE A 11 -38.47 -28.62 -47.34
CA ILE A 11 -39.64 -27.78 -47.12
C ILE A 11 -39.74 -26.75 -48.25
N ASN A 12 -40.95 -26.47 -48.71
CA ASN A 12 -41.21 -25.46 -49.73
C ASN A 12 -41.24 -24.05 -49.12
N GLU A 13 -41.47 -23.04 -49.96
CA GLU A 13 -41.55 -21.63 -49.55
C GLU A 13 -42.72 -21.35 -48.60
N ASP A 14 -43.75 -22.21 -48.60
CA ASP A 14 -44.90 -22.17 -47.71
C ASP A 14 -44.67 -22.92 -46.38
N ASN A 15 -43.43 -23.35 -46.11
CA ASN A 15 -43.04 -24.10 -44.92
C ASN A 15 -43.68 -25.51 -44.82
N GLU A 16 -44.17 -26.06 -45.92
CA GLU A 16 -44.73 -27.40 -45.99
C GLU A 16 -43.71 -28.44 -46.47
N PRO A 17 -43.73 -29.68 -45.97
CA PRO A 17 -42.83 -30.74 -46.42
C PRO A 17 -43.04 -31.07 -47.90
N ILE A 18 -41.97 -31.04 -48.68
CA ILE A 18 -41.96 -31.48 -50.07
C ILE A 18 -42.10 -33.00 -50.10
N LYS A 19 -43.01 -33.49 -50.95
CA LYS A 19 -43.26 -34.91 -51.15
C LYS A 19 -42.85 -35.32 -52.57
N ASN A 20 -42.38 -36.55 -52.69
CA ASN A 20 -42.11 -37.19 -53.98
C ASN A 20 -43.42 -37.51 -54.71
N GLU A 21 -43.33 -37.93 -55.98
CA GLU A 21 -44.48 -38.29 -56.81
C GLU A 21 -45.34 -39.43 -56.22
N ASP A 22 -44.75 -40.27 -55.37
CA ASP A 22 -45.41 -41.36 -54.65
C ASP A 22 -46.06 -40.93 -53.31
N GLY A 23 -45.95 -39.64 -52.94
CA GLY A 23 -46.47 -39.08 -51.69
C GLY A 23 -45.58 -39.26 -50.46
N SER A 24 -44.40 -39.89 -50.60
CA SER A 24 -43.40 -39.99 -49.52
C SER A 24 -42.69 -38.64 -49.30
N LEU A 25 -42.13 -38.41 -48.10
CA LEU A 25 -41.35 -37.20 -47.83
C LEU A 25 -40.04 -37.22 -48.64
N ASP A 26 -39.71 -36.09 -49.27
CA ASP A 26 -38.40 -35.91 -49.91
C ASP A 26 -37.33 -35.72 -48.82
N ILE A 27 -36.65 -36.81 -48.49
CA ILE A 27 -35.60 -36.88 -47.48
C ILE A 27 -34.25 -36.92 -48.18
N LYS A 28 -33.47 -35.86 -48.01
CA LYS A 28 -32.07 -35.82 -48.44
C LYS A 28 -31.14 -36.18 -47.28
N THR A 29 -30.00 -36.75 -47.64
CA THR A 29 -28.92 -37.06 -46.69
C THR A 29 -27.75 -36.14 -47.01
N ALA A 30 -27.18 -35.51 -45.99
CA ALA A 30 -25.92 -34.78 -46.10
C ALA A 30 -24.91 -35.44 -45.17
N GLU A 31 -23.70 -35.52 -45.68
CA GLU A 31 -22.53 -35.91 -44.92
C GLU A 31 -22.03 -34.67 -44.18
N VAL A 32 -22.23 -34.63 -42.86
CA VAL A 32 -21.59 -33.64 -42.00
C VAL A 32 -20.34 -34.28 -41.41
N GLU A 33 -19.18 -33.71 -41.71
CA GLU A 33 -17.91 -34.18 -41.15
C GLU A 33 -17.87 -33.88 -39.64
N GLU A 34 -17.95 -34.92 -38.82
CA GLU A 34 -17.78 -34.88 -37.35
C GLU A 34 -16.47 -34.18 -36.93
N PHE A 35 -15.47 -34.21 -37.81
CA PHE A 35 -14.20 -33.50 -37.68
C PHE A 35 -14.37 -31.98 -37.50
N ASN A 36 -15.33 -31.34 -38.20
CA ASN A 36 -15.50 -29.89 -38.14
C ASN A 36 -16.15 -29.43 -36.82
N ALA A 37 -17.06 -30.24 -36.25
CA ALA A 37 -17.64 -29.96 -34.94
C ALA A 37 -16.62 -30.15 -33.81
N SER A 38 -15.85 -31.24 -33.85
CA SER A 38 -14.82 -31.53 -32.85
C SER A 38 -13.69 -30.50 -32.85
N ASN A 39 -13.27 -30.01 -34.04
CA ASN A 39 -12.27 -28.95 -34.14
C ASN A 39 -12.76 -27.61 -33.57
N LEU A 40 -14.04 -27.28 -33.76
CA LEU A 40 -14.64 -26.08 -33.20
C LEU A 40 -14.73 -26.15 -31.67
N GLU A 41 -15.14 -27.30 -31.13
CA GLU A 41 -15.20 -27.54 -29.69
C GLU A 41 -13.81 -27.42 -29.04
N ASN A 42 -12.79 -28.05 -29.64
CA ASN A 42 -11.41 -27.96 -29.17
C ASN A 42 -10.89 -26.51 -29.22
N SER A 43 -11.18 -25.78 -30.31
CA SER A 43 -10.78 -24.37 -30.43
C SER A 43 -11.44 -23.50 -29.36
N ASN A 44 -12.72 -23.71 -29.06
CA ASN A 44 -13.42 -22.98 -27.99
C ASN A 44 -12.83 -23.28 -26.61
N GLN A 45 -12.45 -24.53 -26.35
CA GLN A 45 -11.78 -24.89 -25.11
C GLN A 45 -10.43 -24.18 -24.97
N GLN A 46 -9.61 -24.18 -26.03
CA GLN A 46 -8.33 -23.46 -26.04
C GLN A 46 -8.50 -21.95 -25.82
N ILE A 47 -9.53 -21.34 -26.43
CA ILE A 47 -9.86 -19.93 -26.23
C ILE A 47 -10.18 -19.65 -24.76
N ASN A 48 -11.00 -20.48 -24.12
CA ASN A 48 -11.36 -20.32 -22.71
C ASN A 48 -10.14 -20.46 -21.78
N GLU A 49 -9.26 -21.43 -22.06
CA GLU A 49 -8.01 -21.62 -21.32
C GLU A 49 -7.09 -20.39 -21.47
N LEU A 50 -6.94 -19.86 -22.68
CA LEU A 50 -6.16 -18.65 -22.94
C LEU A 50 -6.75 -17.42 -22.24
N GLN A 51 -8.07 -17.25 -22.25
CA GLN A 51 -8.74 -16.15 -21.54
C GLN A 51 -8.53 -16.22 -20.04
N THR A 52 -8.65 -17.42 -19.46
CA THR A 52 -8.41 -17.67 -18.03
C THR A 52 -6.97 -17.32 -17.67
N LYS A 53 -6.01 -17.82 -18.45
CA LYS A 53 -4.59 -17.55 -18.23
C LYS A 53 -4.24 -16.07 -18.40
N ASN A 54 -4.88 -15.37 -19.34
CA ASN A 54 -4.66 -13.94 -19.54
C ASN A 54 -5.18 -13.11 -18.35
N THR A 55 -6.32 -13.52 -17.78
CA THR A 55 -6.87 -12.89 -16.57
C THR A 55 -5.93 -13.11 -15.37
N GLU A 56 -5.41 -14.32 -15.22
CA GLU A 56 -4.44 -14.64 -14.17
C GLU A 56 -3.14 -13.84 -14.31
N LEU A 57 -2.57 -13.78 -15.52
CA LEU A 57 -1.36 -13.00 -15.80
C LEU A 57 -1.57 -11.51 -15.54
N THR A 58 -2.73 -10.97 -15.91
CA THR A 58 -3.08 -9.57 -15.63
C THR A 58 -3.09 -9.29 -14.12
N SER A 59 -3.73 -10.17 -13.34
CA SER A 59 -3.75 -10.07 -11.88
C SER A 59 -2.35 -10.15 -11.26
N GLN A 60 -1.49 -11.04 -11.76
CA GLN A 60 -0.09 -11.13 -11.31
C GLN A 60 0.70 -9.85 -11.59
N ILE A 61 0.54 -9.25 -12.78
CA ILE A 61 1.20 -8.00 -13.15
C ILE A 61 0.75 -6.83 -12.25
N GLU A 62 -0.55 -6.74 -11.94
CA GLU A 62 -1.08 -5.72 -11.04
C GLU A 62 -0.50 -5.86 -9.62
N GLN A 63 -0.43 -7.08 -9.09
CA GLN A 63 0.18 -7.36 -7.79
C GLN A 63 1.67 -6.99 -7.76
N GLN A 64 2.44 -7.38 -8.78
CA GLN A 64 3.85 -7.03 -8.90
C GLN A 64 4.06 -5.52 -9.00
N THR A 65 3.18 -4.82 -9.71
CA THR A 65 3.23 -3.35 -9.83
C THR A 65 3.03 -2.67 -8.47
N ILE A 66 2.12 -3.17 -7.64
CA ILE A 66 1.90 -2.66 -6.29
C ILE A 66 3.14 -2.92 -5.41
N GLN A 67 3.71 -4.13 -5.49
CA GLN A 67 4.92 -4.48 -4.73
C GLN A 67 6.12 -3.60 -5.09
N LEU A 68 6.33 -3.32 -6.39
CA LEU A 68 7.41 -2.43 -6.83
C LEU A 68 7.25 -1.01 -6.27
N LYS A 69 6.03 -0.45 -6.30
CA LYS A 69 5.76 0.86 -5.69
C LYS A 69 6.03 0.88 -4.18
N GLN A 70 5.73 -0.21 -3.48
CA GLN A 70 6.03 -0.32 -2.05
C GLN A 70 7.54 -0.35 -1.80
N ILE A 71 8.31 -1.07 -2.62
CA ILE A 71 9.78 -1.09 -2.53
C ILE A 71 10.34 0.31 -2.77
N GLU A 72 9.90 1.02 -3.81
CA GLU A 72 10.33 2.41 -4.08
C GLU A 72 10.08 3.34 -2.89
N VAL A 73 8.92 3.22 -2.22
CA VAL A 73 8.61 4.00 -1.02
C VAL A 73 9.53 3.64 0.15
N ILE A 74 9.80 2.34 0.35
CA ILE A 74 10.70 1.87 1.42
C ILE A 74 12.12 2.36 1.16
N ASP A 75 12.61 2.26 -0.07
CA ASP A 75 13.95 2.73 -0.44
C ASP A 75 14.09 4.24 -0.23
N PHE A 76 13.05 5.02 -0.56
CA PHE A 76 13.01 6.44 -0.24
C PHE A 76 13.07 6.70 1.28
N ILE A 77 12.27 6.00 2.08
CA ILE A 77 12.29 6.15 3.55
C ILE A 77 13.69 5.80 4.10
N ASN A 78 14.28 4.70 3.64
CA ASN A 78 15.62 4.28 4.05
C ASN A 78 16.66 5.36 3.72
N SER A 79 16.55 6.00 2.55
CA SER A 79 17.43 7.11 2.17
C SER A 79 17.33 8.32 3.11
N LEU A 80 16.16 8.56 3.72
CA LEU A 80 15.97 9.62 4.71
C LEU A 80 16.52 9.22 6.08
N THR A 81 16.35 7.95 6.49
CA THR A 81 16.86 7.48 7.78
C THR A 81 18.37 7.29 7.79
N ASP A 82 18.98 6.98 6.65
CA ASP A 82 20.44 6.86 6.51
C ASP A 82 21.11 8.22 6.26
N ASN A 83 20.32 9.29 6.11
CA ASN A 83 20.84 10.63 5.95
C ASN A 83 21.33 11.20 7.29
N GLU A 84 22.66 11.11 7.50
CA GLU A 84 23.32 11.68 8.68
C GLU A 84 23.15 13.20 8.80
N GLU A 85 22.98 13.94 7.71
CA GLU A 85 22.71 15.38 7.76
C GLU A 85 21.31 15.64 8.35
N PHE A 86 20.30 14.87 7.94
CA PHE A 86 18.94 14.94 8.49
C PHE A 86 18.91 14.53 9.98
N LYS A 87 19.60 13.44 10.35
CA LYS A 87 19.77 13.04 11.76
C LYS A 87 20.42 14.15 12.58
N ASN A 88 21.48 14.78 12.07
CA ASN A 88 22.18 15.87 12.76
C ASN A 88 21.31 17.12 12.91
N VAL A 89 20.44 17.44 11.94
CA VAL A 89 19.46 18.53 12.08
C VAL A 89 18.46 18.22 13.20
N LEU A 90 17.94 17.00 13.26
CA LEU A 90 17.05 16.57 14.35
C LEU A 90 17.77 16.63 15.71
N LEU A 91 18.97 16.08 15.83
CA LEU A 91 19.78 16.11 17.05
C LEU A 91 20.05 17.54 17.53
N LYS A 92 20.48 18.44 16.63
CA LYS A 92 20.70 19.86 16.96
C LYS A 92 19.44 20.58 17.41
N SER A 93 18.28 20.22 16.87
CA SER A 93 17.01 20.82 17.31
C SER A 93 16.58 20.39 18.72
N TYR A 94 17.10 19.27 19.22
CA TYR A 94 16.83 18.76 20.56
C TYR A 94 17.93 19.11 21.57
N ASP A 95 19.12 19.52 21.12
CA ASP A 95 20.23 19.87 22.02
C ASP A 95 20.05 21.28 22.61
N ILE A 96 19.18 21.35 23.60
CA ILE A 96 18.92 22.57 24.41
C ILE A 96 19.92 22.71 25.57
N ASN A 97 20.95 21.87 25.66
CA ASN A 97 21.89 21.89 26.78
C ASN A 97 22.68 23.19 26.83
N ASP A 98 23.12 23.69 25.68
CA ASP A 98 23.82 24.97 25.56
C ASP A 98 22.92 26.12 26.06
N ASP A 99 21.65 26.13 25.64
CA ASP A 99 20.66 27.12 26.10
C ASP A 99 20.41 27.02 27.61
N ILE A 100 20.31 25.81 28.16
CA ILE A 100 20.17 25.56 29.60
C ILE A 100 21.38 26.08 30.38
N GLU A 101 22.60 25.86 29.87
CA GLU A 101 23.84 26.30 30.53
C GLU A 101 23.94 27.84 30.55
N VAL A 102 23.56 28.50 29.45
CA VAL A 102 23.44 29.96 29.40
C VAL A 102 22.42 30.48 30.41
N ILE A 103 21.23 29.87 30.48
CA ILE A 103 20.17 30.27 31.44
C ILE A 103 20.64 30.07 32.89
N LYS A 104 21.30 28.94 33.20
CA LYS A 104 21.87 28.69 34.54
C LYS A 104 22.88 29.77 34.93
N THR A 105 23.78 30.14 34.01
CA THR A 105 24.79 31.17 34.24
C THR A 105 24.15 32.54 34.49
N GLN A 106 23.13 32.89 33.72
CA GLN A 106 22.39 34.14 33.90
C GLN A 106 21.63 34.18 35.24
N LEU A 107 20.96 33.08 35.62
CA LEU A 107 20.27 32.96 36.90
C LEU A 107 21.24 33.10 38.08
N GLN A 108 22.42 32.48 37.99
CA GLN A 108 23.44 32.59 39.03
C GLN A 108 23.94 34.04 39.18
N SER A 109 24.17 34.74 38.06
CA SER A 109 24.56 36.15 38.09
C SER A 109 23.51 37.04 38.75
N VAL A 110 22.22 36.83 38.44
CA VAL A 110 21.11 37.57 39.05
C VAL A 110 21.02 37.28 40.55
N TYR A 111 21.21 36.02 40.95
CA TYR A 111 21.21 35.62 42.35
C TYR A 111 22.34 36.29 43.14
N ASP A 112 23.55 36.30 42.59
CA ASP A 112 24.71 36.94 43.22
C ASP A 112 24.51 38.46 43.37
N GLU A 113 23.89 39.11 42.39
CA GLU A 113 23.56 40.54 42.43
C GLU A 113 22.49 40.85 43.48
N LEU A 114 21.45 40.01 43.59
CA LEU A 114 20.42 40.13 44.63
C LEU A 114 21.02 40.02 46.04
N ILE A 115 21.96 39.09 46.27
CA ILE A 115 22.65 38.98 47.56
C ILE A 115 23.46 40.24 47.88
N LYS A 116 24.16 40.81 46.89
CA LYS A 116 24.90 42.08 47.08
C LYS A 116 23.96 43.23 47.47
N VAL A 117 22.83 43.38 46.78
CA VAL A 117 21.85 44.42 47.10
C VAL A 117 21.25 44.22 48.49
N GLN A 118 20.94 42.97 48.87
CA GLN A 118 20.43 42.68 50.21
C GLN A 118 21.44 43.01 51.31
N THR A 119 22.71 42.63 51.14
CA THR A 119 23.76 42.90 52.15
C THR A 119 24.05 44.39 52.32
N VAL A 120 23.97 45.19 51.24
CA VAL A 120 24.09 46.65 51.31
C VAL A 120 22.89 47.28 52.04
N ASN A 121 21.66 46.83 51.75
CA ASN A 121 20.45 47.39 52.34
C ASN A 121 20.23 46.99 53.82
N THR A 122 20.88 45.93 54.30
CA THR A 122 20.77 45.47 55.70
C THR A 122 21.95 45.88 56.59
N GLY A 123 22.85 46.74 56.12
CA GLY A 123 24.02 47.18 56.90
C GLY A 123 25.04 46.07 57.16
N GLY A 124 25.16 45.10 56.23
CA GLY A 124 26.19 44.05 56.29
C GLY A 124 25.77 42.73 56.94
N VAL A 125 24.50 42.55 57.30
CA VAL A 125 23.98 41.28 57.82
C VAL A 125 23.16 40.58 56.72
N PRO A 126 23.64 39.51 56.07
CA PRO A 126 22.83 38.75 55.11
C PRO A 126 21.59 38.20 55.84
N LYS A 127 20.39 38.43 55.29
CA LYS A 127 19.18 37.75 55.78
C LYS A 127 19.29 36.26 55.41
N THR A 128 19.81 35.43 56.31
CA THR A 128 19.61 33.98 56.24
C THR A 128 18.17 33.66 56.63
N GLU A 129 17.24 33.83 55.69
CA GLU A 129 16.00 33.05 55.73
C GLU A 129 16.35 31.70 55.10
N GLU A 130 16.18 30.63 55.88
CA GLU A 130 16.39 29.25 55.45
C GLU A 130 15.68 28.99 54.12
N GLN A 131 16.47 28.87 53.04
CA GLN A 131 16.00 28.31 51.80
C GLN A 131 15.68 26.84 52.07
N LYS A 132 14.40 26.54 52.36
CA LYS A 132 13.84 25.24 52.00
C LYS A 132 14.00 25.14 50.49
N ASN A 133 15.04 24.45 50.05
CA ASN A 133 15.26 24.09 48.67
C ASN A 133 14.10 23.21 48.20
N ASN A 134 13.00 23.84 47.77
CA ASN A 134 12.06 23.24 46.83
C ASN A 134 12.68 23.31 45.43
N ILE A 135 13.85 22.69 45.27
CA ILE A 135 14.22 22.19 43.95
C ILE A 135 13.30 21.00 43.77
N LEU A 136 12.28 21.15 42.93
CA LEU A 136 11.49 20.03 42.44
C LEU A 136 12.47 18.94 42.04
N ASP A 137 12.36 17.81 42.71
CA ASP A 137 13.02 16.55 42.40
C ASP A 137 12.59 16.13 40.97
N ILE A 138 13.34 16.62 39.97
CA ILE A 138 13.11 16.36 38.55
C ILE A 138 13.51 14.93 38.15
N ASP A 139 14.12 14.17 39.06
CA ASP A 139 14.52 12.78 38.83
C ASP A 139 13.31 11.82 38.77
N ASN A 140 12.08 12.32 38.99
CA ASN A 140 10.87 11.49 39.04
C ASN A 140 9.84 11.75 37.93
N VAL A 141 10.17 12.54 36.89
CA VAL A 141 9.19 12.92 35.84
C VAL A 141 9.09 11.90 34.69
N PHE A 142 10.02 10.93 34.58
CA PHE A 142 10.05 9.99 33.45
C PHE A 142 9.74 8.52 33.78
N ASN A 143 9.30 8.19 34.99
CA ASN A 143 8.80 6.84 35.31
C ASN A 143 7.26 6.85 35.42
N LYS A 144 6.58 6.75 34.28
CA LYS A 144 5.22 6.19 34.18
C LYS A 144 4.94 5.64 32.79
#